data_AF-A0A496RIS0-F1
#
_entry.id   AF-A0A496RIS0-F1
#
_cell.length_a   1.000
_cell.length_b   1.000
_cell.length_c   1.000
_cell.angle_alpha   90.00
_cell.angle_beta   90.00
_cell.angle_gamma   90.00
#
_symmetry.space_group_name_H-M   'P 1'
#
loop_
_entity.id
_entity.type
_entity.pdbx_description
1 polymer ?
#
loop_
_entity_poly.entity_id
_entity_poly.type
_entity_poly.pdbx_seq_one_letter_code
_entity_poly.pdbx_strand_id
1 'polypeptide(L)'
;MPHKRKELKIQGANLWYLVGLITSDGCLSSDRRHIDITSKDYNFLSPIKNLIWIRNKIGIKYGYKQQKSFRIQIGNTNFYSFLLALGLTRKKSLTLGILDVPRQFFMDFLRGLIDGDGSTRSWRHSVNFGIQWSLRIYSRSKKFLEWLAGQIKEYLKSDQRGSRIFTISKIRFIF
;
A
#
# COMPACT_ATOMS: atom_id res chain seq x y z
N MET A 1 -4.53 6.45 -34.72
CA MET A 1 -3.58 5.33 -34.49
C MET A 1 -3.75 4.81 -33.07
N PRO A 2 -3.97 3.51 -32.83
CA PRO A 2 -4.00 2.99 -31.47
C PRO A 2 -2.59 3.12 -30.88
N HIS A 3 -2.43 3.96 -29.86
CA HIS A 3 -1.19 4.00 -29.11
C HIS A 3 -0.92 2.60 -28.54
N LYS A 4 0.18 1.97 -28.98
CA LYS A 4 0.72 0.74 -28.37
C LYS A 4 0.80 0.98 -26.86
N ARG A 5 -0.12 0.40 -26.09
CA ARG A 5 -0.12 0.56 -24.63
C ARG A 5 1.15 -0.08 -24.11
N LYS A 6 2.00 0.70 -23.45
CA LYS A 6 3.24 0.20 -22.87
C LYS A 6 2.92 -0.75 -21.72
N GLU A 7 3.57 -1.91 -21.72
CA GLU A 7 3.57 -2.82 -20.58
C GLU A 7 4.22 -2.14 -19.37
N LEU A 8 3.65 -2.39 -18.19
CA LEU A 8 4.21 -1.95 -16.93
C LEU A 8 5.43 -2.84 -16.63
N LYS A 9 6.64 -2.33 -16.85
CA LYS A 9 7.89 -3.09 -16.62
C LYS A 9 8.30 -3.03 -15.14
N ILE A 10 7.47 -3.56 -14.26
CA ILE A 10 7.74 -3.64 -12.82
C ILE A 10 7.53 -5.08 -12.35
N GLN A 11 8.49 -5.60 -11.58
CA GLN A 11 8.51 -6.99 -11.13
C GLN A 11 9.10 -7.06 -9.72
N GLY A 12 8.99 -8.23 -9.09
CA GLY A 12 9.59 -8.52 -7.78
C GLY A 12 9.15 -7.54 -6.69
N ALA A 13 10.09 -7.15 -5.83
CA ALA A 13 9.85 -6.28 -4.69
C ALA A 13 9.13 -4.96 -5.05
N ASN A 14 9.50 -4.31 -6.15
CA ASN A 14 8.90 -3.04 -6.55
C ASN A 14 7.43 -3.19 -6.97
N LEU A 15 7.08 -4.31 -7.61
CA LEU A 15 5.70 -4.62 -7.97
C LEU A 15 4.85 -4.79 -6.71
N TRP A 16 5.33 -5.58 -5.75
CA TRP A 16 4.56 -5.85 -4.53
C TRP A 16 4.48 -4.65 -3.59
N TYR A 17 5.53 -3.84 -3.52
CA TYR A 17 5.46 -2.51 -2.91
C TYR A 17 4.35 -1.65 -3.53
N LEU A 18 4.29 -1.59 -4.87
CA LEU A 18 3.24 -0.84 -5.56
C LEU A 18 1.85 -1.40 -5.27
N VAL A 19 1.68 -2.73 -5.22
CA VAL A 19 0.40 -3.37 -4.85
C VAL A 19 -0.01 -2.99 -3.42
N GLY A 20 0.93 -2.98 -2.48
CA GLY A 20 0.70 -2.53 -1.10
C GLY A 20 0.22 -1.08 -1.04
N LEU A 21 0.91 -0.20 -1.74
CA LEU A 21 0.54 1.22 -1.82
C LEU A 21 -0.81 1.45 -2.50
N ILE A 22 -1.13 0.68 -3.53
CA ILE A 22 -2.45 0.75 -4.18
C ILE A 22 -3.55 0.25 -3.23
N THR A 23 -3.24 -0.73 -2.39
CA THR A 23 -4.17 -1.25 -1.39
C THR A 23 -4.60 -0.15 -0.41
N SER A 24 -3.67 0.69 0.06
CA SER A 24 -3.93 1.80 0.98
C SER A 24 -4.47 3.06 0.32
N ASP A 25 -3.72 3.66 -0.61
CA ASP A 25 -4.01 4.96 -1.23
C ASP A 25 -4.51 4.90 -2.67
N GLY A 26 -4.48 3.71 -3.28
CA GLY A 26 -4.89 3.51 -4.68
C GLY A 26 -6.41 3.46 -4.89
N CYS A 27 -6.88 3.94 -6.03
CA CYS A 27 -8.26 3.85 -6.45
C CYS A 27 -8.34 3.21 -7.83
N LEU A 28 -9.05 2.08 -7.93
CA LEU A 28 -9.36 1.44 -9.20
C LEU A 28 -10.53 2.20 -9.84
N SER A 29 -10.28 2.84 -10.99
CA SER A 29 -11.29 3.62 -11.71
C SER A 29 -12.46 2.75 -12.19
N SER A 30 -13.63 3.35 -12.35
CA SER A 30 -14.83 2.71 -12.88
C SER A 30 -14.69 2.28 -14.35
N ASP A 31 -13.79 2.92 -15.10
CA ASP A 31 -13.49 2.61 -16.49
C ASP A 31 -12.74 1.28 -16.71
N ARG A 32 -12.35 0.60 -15.63
CA ARG A 32 -11.62 -0.68 -15.62
C ARG A 32 -10.26 -0.66 -16.31
N ARG A 33 -9.66 0.52 -16.46
CA ARG A 33 -8.41 0.74 -17.20
C ARG A 33 -7.41 1.55 -16.40
N HIS A 34 -7.88 2.42 -15.51
CA HIS A 34 -7.03 3.32 -14.76
C HIS A 34 -6.94 2.96 -13.28
N ILE A 35 -5.74 3.09 -12.74
CA ILE A 35 -5.46 3.08 -11.31
C ILE A 35 -4.93 4.46 -10.94
N ASP A 36 -5.53 5.10 -9.94
CA ASP A 36 -5.10 6.39 -9.42
C ASP A 36 -4.45 6.20 -8.06
N ILE A 37 -3.24 6.72 -7.86
CA ILE A 37 -2.64 6.90 -6.52
C ILE A 37 -2.70 8.38 -6.22
N THR A 38 -3.36 8.77 -5.14
CA THR A 38 -3.61 10.18 -4.79
C THR A 38 -2.99 10.50 -3.45
N SER A 39 -2.27 11.62 -3.35
CA SER A 39 -1.71 12.11 -2.09
C SER A 39 -1.75 13.64 -2.04
N LYS A 40 -1.78 14.20 -0.83
CA LYS A 40 -1.60 15.65 -0.62
C LYS A 40 -0.14 16.08 -0.76
N ASP A 41 0.80 15.13 -0.65
CA ASP A 41 2.23 15.39 -0.75
C ASP A 41 2.76 15.02 -2.14
N TYR A 42 3.24 16.02 -2.88
CA TYR A 42 3.88 15.82 -4.17
C TYR A 42 5.22 15.08 -4.05
N ASN A 43 5.98 15.37 -2.99
CA ASN A 43 7.30 14.80 -2.75
C ASN A 43 7.22 13.32 -2.37
N PHE A 44 6.06 12.87 -1.88
CA PHE A 44 5.75 11.46 -1.74
C PHE A 44 5.55 10.78 -3.10
N LEU A 45 4.75 11.37 -3.99
CA LEU A 45 4.42 10.77 -5.29
C LEU A 45 5.60 10.78 -6.29
N SER A 46 6.48 11.77 -6.22
CA SER A 46 7.59 11.91 -7.18
C SER A 46 8.54 10.70 -7.21
N PRO A 47 9.06 10.20 -6.06
CA PRO A 47 9.84 8.96 -5.99
C PRO A 47 9.06 7.73 -6.47
N ILE A 48 7.78 7.59 -6.10
CA ILE A 48 6.95 6.45 -6.53
C ILE A 48 6.82 6.42 -8.04
N LYS A 49 6.58 7.57 -8.67
CA LYS A 49 6.51 7.68 -10.13
C LYS A 49 7.82 7.22 -10.80
N ASN A 50 8.96 7.57 -10.21
CA ASN A 50 10.27 7.16 -10.72
C ASN A 50 10.47 5.65 -10.53
N LEU A 51 10.07 5.08 -9.39
CA LEU A 51 10.16 3.65 -9.11
C LEU A 51 9.39 2.80 -10.13
N ILE A 52 8.21 3.25 -10.53
CA ILE A 52 7.32 2.54 -11.45
C ILE A 52 7.54 2.91 -12.93
N TRP A 53 8.55 3.76 -13.21
CA TRP A 53 8.90 4.26 -14.55
C TRP A 53 7.73 4.79 -15.38
N ILE A 54 6.77 5.45 -14.73
CA ILE A 54 5.64 6.07 -15.44
C ILE A 54 6.05 7.44 -15.96
N ARG A 55 5.89 7.64 -17.28
CA ARG A 55 6.20 8.90 -17.96
C ARG A 55 5.13 9.98 -17.76
N ASN A 56 3.95 9.60 -17.29
CA ASN A 56 2.82 10.52 -17.11
C ASN A 56 3.19 11.62 -16.11
N LYS A 57 2.69 12.84 -16.34
CA LYS A 57 2.83 13.93 -15.36
C LYS A 57 2.05 13.58 -14.08
N ILE A 58 2.57 14.02 -12.94
CA ILE A 58 1.77 14.00 -11.70
C ILE A 58 0.70 15.07 -11.88
N GLY A 59 -0.56 14.63 -11.94
CA GLY A 59 -1.70 15.50 -12.16
C GLY A 59 -2.14 16.18 -10.86
N ILE A 60 -2.84 17.30 -10.99
CA ILE A 60 -3.49 17.98 -9.85
C ILE A 60 -4.97 17.57 -9.84
N LYS A 61 -5.50 17.27 -8.65
CA LYS A 61 -6.91 17.05 -8.37
C LYS A 61 -7.38 18.05 -7.33
N TYR A 62 -8.58 18.57 -7.52
CA TYR A 62 -9.26 19.40 -6.54
C TYR A 62 -10.41 18.59 -5.93
N GLY A 63 -10.33 18.38 -4.62
CA GLY A 63 -11.38 17.72 -3.85
C GLY A 63 -12.47 18.69 -3.39
N TYR A 64 -13.31 18.21 -2.48
CA TYR A 64 -14.30 19.03 -1.80
C TYR A 64 -13.65 20.25 -1.11
N LYS A 65 -14.29 21.42 -1.23
CA LYS A 65 -13.76 22.73 -0.81
C LYS A 65 -12.45 23.15 -1.50
N GLN A 66 -12.24 22.73 -2.76
CA GLN A 66 -11.04 23.06 -3.55
C GLN A 66 -9.71 22.61 -2.91
N GLN A 67 -9.75 21.58 -2.05
CA GLN A 67 -8.53 21.04 -1.48
C GLN A 67 -7.66 20.43 -2.59
N LYS A 68 -6.48 21.02 -2.77
CA LYS A 68 -5.49 20.55 -3.74
C LYS A 68 -4.91 19.22 -3.30
N SER A 69 -4.84 18.28 -4.24
CA SER A 69 -4.17 17.00 -4.12
C SER A 69 -3.46 16.67 -5.42
N PHE A 70 -2.53 15.73 -5.36
CA PHE A 70 -1.75 15.28 -6.50
C PHE A 70 -2.10 13.82 -6.80
N ARG A 71 -1.97 13.42 -8.07
CA ARG A 71 -2.21 12.03 -8.48
C ARG A 71 -1.18 11.52 -9.48
N ILE A 72 -0.90 10.23 -9.37
CA ILE A 72 -0.34 9.43 -10.45
C ILE A 72 -1.48 8.60 -11.02
N GLN A 73 -1.69 8.67 -12.34
CA GLN A 73 -2.67 7.84 -13.05
C GLN A 73 -1.95 6.82 -13.93
N ILE A 74 -2.22 5.55 -13.67
CA ILE A 74 -1.67 4.39 -14.37
C ILE A 74 -2.74 3.83 -15.29
N GLY A 75 -2.59 3.98 -16.60
CA GLY A 75 -3.50 3.41 -17.60
C GLY A 75 -2.98 2.07 -18.12
N ASN A 76 -3.40 0.96 -17.50
CA ASN A 76 -3.01 -0.39 -17.92
C ASN A 76 -4.08 -1.42 -17.55
N THR A 77 -4.73 -2.00 -18.56
CA THR A 77 -5.81 -3.01 -18.38
C THR A 77 -5.33 -4.33 -17.82
N ASN A 78 -4.13 -4.77 -18.19
CA ASN A 78 -3.60 -6.05 -17.74
C ASN A 78 -3.23 -5.94 -16.26
N PHE A 79 -2.59 -4.83 -15.88
CA PHE A 79 -2.29 -4.55 -14.48
C PHE A 79 -3.56 -4.34 -13.65
N TYR A 80 -4.58 -3.65 -14.18
CA TYR A 80 -5.88 -3.54 -13.53
C TYR A 80 -6.50 -4.92 -13.27
N SER A 81 -6.50 -5.79 -14.28
CA SER A 81 -7.07 -7.14 -14.18
C SER A 81 -6.27 -8.02 -13.21
N PHE A 82 -4.95 -7.88 -13.19
CA PHE A 82 -4.06 -8.50 -12.21
C PHE A 82 -4.45 -8.09 -10.79
N LEU A 83 -4.62 -6.79 -10.51
CA LEU A 83 -5.03 -6.32 -9.18
C LEU A 83 -6.39 -6.89 -8.76
N LEU A 84 -7.35 -6.98 -9.69
CA LEU A 84 -8.64 -7.63 -9.40
C LEU A 84 -8.47 -9.12 -9.06
N ALA A 85 -7.63 -9.84 -9.81
CA ALA A 85 -7.34 -11.25 -9.56
C ALA A 85 -6.69 -11.49 -8.19
N LEU A 86 -5.86 -10.54 -7.72
CA LEU A 86 -5.31 -10.58 -6.36
C LEU A 86 -6.37 -10.39 -5.27
N GLY A 87 -7.57 -9.91 -5.61
CA GLY A 87 -8.65 -9.63 -4.66
C GLY A 87 -8.87 -8.14 -4.35
N LEU A 88 -8.17 -7.22 -5.03
CA LEU A 88 -8.47 -5.79 -4.91
C LEU A 88 -9.79 -5.45 -5.60
N THR A 89 -10.48 -4.44 -5.06
CA THR A 89 -11.77 -4.02 -5.57
C THR A 89 -11.87 -2.49 -5.65
N ARG A 90 -12.81 -1.98 -6.45
CA ARG A 90 -13.05 -0.53 -6.58
C ARG A 90 -13.56 0.10 -5.28
N LYS A 91 -14.50 -0.56 -4.59
CA LYS A 91 -15.03 -0.14 -3.29
C LYS A 91 -14.22 -0.77 -2.16
N LYS A 92 -12.88 -0.63 -2.22
CA LYS A 92 -11.94 -1.30 -1.32
C LYS A 92 -12.26 -1.07 0.16
N SER A 93 -12.64 0.15 0.54
CA SER A 93 -12.98 0.49 1.93
C SER A 93 -14.15 -0.32 2.50
N LEU A 94 -14.97 -0.96 1.65
CA LEU A 94 -16.13 -1.75 2.05
C LEU A 94 -15.99 -3.25 1.75
N THR A 95 -15.07 -3.62 0.86
CA THR A 95 -15.04 -4.98 0.28
C THR A 95 -13.65 -5.61 0.25
N LEU A 96 -12.61 -4.89 0.68
CA LEU A 96 -11.26 -5.44 0.79
C LEU A 96 -11.27 -6.62 1.76
N GLY A 97 -10.60 -7.71 1.40
CA GLY A 97 -10.60 -8.94 2.20
C GLY A 97 -9.23 -9.58 2.20
N ILE A 98 -9.18 -10.85 1.86
CA ILE A 98 -7.92 -11.58 1.66
C ILE A 98 -7.32 -11.12 0.32
N LEU A 99 -6.02 -10.90 0.30
CA LEU A 99 -5.27 -10.67 -0.93
C LEU A 99 -4.32 -11.84 -1.20
N ASP A 100 -4.20 -12.22 -2.46
CA ASP A 100 -3.28 -13.27 -2.91
C ASP A 100 -1.85 -12.73 -3.05
N VAL A 101 -1.18 -12.51 -1.91
CA VAL A 101 0.20 -12.02 -1.86
C VAL A 101 1.14 -13.20 -1.64
N PRO A 102 2.05 -13.52 -2.58
CA PRO A 102 3.06 -14.55 -2.40
C PRO A 102 3.91 -14.25 -1.17
N ARG A 103 4.12 -15.27 -0.34
CA ARG A 103 4.83 -15.15 0.95
C ARG A 103 6.19 -14.45 0.84
N GLN A 104 6.95 -14.74 -0.22
CA GLN A 104 8.28 -14.15 -0.44
C GLN A 104 8.26 -12.62 -0.66
N PHE A 105 7.13 -12.06 -1.09
CA PHE A 105 6.97 -10.62 -1.34
C PHE A 105 6.05 -9.94 -0.33
N PHE A 106 5.61 -10.67 0.71
CA PHE A 106 4.69 -10.14 1.70
C PHE A 106 5.26 -8.90 2.41
N MET A 107 6.56 -8.88 2.70
CA MET A 107 7.20 -7.72 3.34
C MET A 107 7.31 -6.51 2.40
N ASP A 108 7.52 -6.72 1.10
CA ASP A 108 7.50 -5.64 0.12
C ASP A 108 6.10 -5.03 0.01
N PHE A 109 5.08 -5.89 -0.05
CA PHE A 109 3.67 -5.48 0.03
C PHE A 109 3.38 -4.70 1.31
N LEU A 110 3.80 -5.21 2.46
CA LEU A 110 3.56 -4.56 3.76
C LEU A 110 4.20 -3.18 3.83
N ARG A 111 5.43 -3.01 3.31
CA ARG A 111 6.09 -1.69 3.24
C ARG A 111 5.28 -0.68 2.44
N GLY A 112 4.75 -1.08 1.28
CA GLY A 112 3.90 -0.20 0.48
C GLY A 112 2.59 0.17 1.18
N LEU A 113 1.99 -0.79 1.88
CA LEU A 113 0.78 -0.54 2.66
C LEU A 113 1.03 0.45 3.81
N ILE A 114 2.16 0.29 4.51
CA ILE A 114 2.59 1.18 5.60
C ILE A 114 2.84 2.59 5.08
N ASP A 115 3.49 2.76 3.93
CA ASP A 115 3.78 4.08 3.39
C ASP A 115 2.51 4.87 3.02
N GLY A 116 1.39 4.19 2.75
CA GLY A 116 0.10 4.85 2.49
C GLY A 116 -0.79 5.03 3.73
N ASP A 117 -1.13 3.94 4.43
CA ASP A 117 -2.09 3.95 5.56
C ASP A 117 -1.42 3.78 6.94
N GLY A 118 -0.09 3.72 6.99
CA GLY A 118 0.67 3.53 8.21
C GLY A 118 0.83 4.82 9.01
N SER A 119 0.77 4.67 10.33
CA SER A 119 1.10 5.73 11.27
C SER A 119 2.04 5.20 12.33
N THR A 120 3.22 5.80 12.42
CA THR A 120 4.21 5.50 13.45
C THR A 120 4.03 6.44 14.64
N ARG A 121 4.02 5.88 15.84
CA ARG A 121 4.05 6.64 17.10
C ARG A 121 5.18 6.13 17.97
N SER A 122 6.00 7.04 18.47
CA SER A 122 6.96 6.75 19.54
C SER A 122 6.48 7.27 20.88
N TRP A 123 6.94 6.63 21.95
CA TRP A 123 6.80 7.14 23.32
C TRP A 123 7.98 6.66 24.16
N ARG A 124 8.23 7.37 25.25
CA ARG A 124 9.22 6.96 26.25
C ARG A 124 8.52 6.10 27.29
N HIS A 125 9.03 4.89 27.52
CA HIS A 125 8.45 4.00 28.51
C HIS A 125 8.71 4.54 29.92
N SER A 126 7.68 4.58 30.76
CA SER A 126 7.71 5.28 32.04
C SER A 126 8.68 4.66 33.05
N VAL A 127 8.99 3.37 32.92
CA VAL A 127 9.79 2.62 33.91
C VAL A 127 11.27 2.56 33.53
N ASN A 128 11.58 2.20 32.28
CA ASN A 128 12.96 1.99 31.83
C ASN A 128 13.48 3.12 30.94
N PHE A 129 12.67 4.17 30.73
CA PHE A 129 13.00 5.36 29.94
C PHE A 129 13.45 5.10 28.50
N GLY A 130 13.26 3.87 27.99
CA GLY A 130 13.57 3.51 26.61
C GLY A 130 12.51 4.04 25.64
N ILE A 131 12.96 4.36 24.42
CA ILE A 131 12.04 4.75 23.33
C ILE A 131 11.38 3.49 22.78
N GLN A 132 10.06 3.50 22.73
CA GLN A 132 9.24 2.46 22.11
C GLN A 132 8.54 3.00 20.86
N TRP A 133 8.33 2.12 19.88
CA TRP A 133 7.70 2.45 18.62
C TRP A 133 6.48 1.55 18.37
N SER A 134 5.37 2.14 17.94
CA SER A 134 4.19 1.42 17.45
C SER A 134 3.91 1.81 16.02
N LEU A 135 3.56 0.81 15.22
CA LEU A 135 3.00 0.97 13.89
C LEU A 135 1.50 0.73 13.95
N ARG A 136 0.72 1.63 13.37
CA ARG A 136 -0.73 1.51 13.27
C ARG A 136 -1.11 1.52 11.80
N ILE A 137 -1.97 0.58 11.41
CA ILE A 137 -2.54 0.52 10.07
C ILE A 137 -4.05 0.63 10.24
N TYR A 138 -4.65 1.56 9.51
CA TYR A 138 -6.08 1.83 9.57
C TYR A 138 -6.76 1.24 8.33
N SER A 139 -7.91 0.60 8.51
CA SER A 139 -8.75 0.19 7.38
C SER A 139 -10.19 0.06 7.83
N ARG A 140 -11.11 0.44 6.95
CA ARG A 140 -12.55 0.26 7.17
C ARG A 140 -13.02 -1.18 6.95
N SER A 141 -12.14 -2.07 6.46
CA SER A 141 -12.46 -3.49 6.32
C SER A 141 -11.86 -4.30 7.46
N LYS A 142 -12.72 -4.82 8.32
CA LYS A 142 -12.30 -5.71 9.41
C LYS A 142 -11.66 -7.00 8.92
N LYS A 143 -12.24 -7.60 7.89
CA LYS A 143 -11.73 -8.83 7.26
C LYS A 143 -10.30 -8.67 6.76
N PHE A 144 -9.98 -7.51 6.17
CA PHE A 144 -8.64 -7.21 5.70
C PHE A 144 -7.64 -7.07 6.87
N LEU A 145 -8.00 -6.35 7.93
CA LEU A 145 -7.10 -6.19 9.09
C LEU A 145 -6.83 -7.51 9.80
N GLU A 146 -7.84 -8.39 9.92
CA GLU A 146 -7.68 -9.73 10.49
C GLU A 146 -6.75 -10.60 9.64
N TRP A 147 -6.94 -10.60 8.31
CA TRP A 147 -6.04 -11.29 7.39
C TRP A 147 -4.60 -10.76 7.50
N LEU A 148 -4.43 -9.45 7.47
CA LEU A 148 -3.12 -8.79 7.57
C LEU A 148 -2.42 -9.12 8.89
N ALA A 149 -3.16 -9.08 10.00
CA ALA A 149 -2.66 -9.49 11.31
C ALA A 149 -2.18 -10.94 11.32
N GLY A 150 -2.93 -11.84 10.69
CA GLY A 150 -2.56 -13.24 10.52
C GLY A 150 -1.26 -13.40 9.74
N GLN A 151 -1.14 -12.76 8.58
CA GLN A 151 0.06 -12.84 7.75
C GLN A 151 1.31 -12.31 8.46
N ILE A 152 1.21 -11.18 9.18
CA ILE A 152 2.34 -10.64 9.95
C ILE A 152 2.75 -11.59 11.07
N LYS A 153 1.80 -12.18 11.81
CA LYS A 153 2.11 -13.16 12.86
C LYS A 153 2.83 -14.39 12.32
N GLU A 154 2.36 -14.93 11.19
CA GLU A 154 2.99 -16.09 10.56
C GLU A 154 4.40 -15.78 10.05
N TYR A 155 4.61 -14.58 9.51
CA TYR A 155 5.95 -14.14 9.12
C TYR A 155 6.88 -14.03 10.33
N LEU A 156 6.45 -13.37 11.42
CA LEU A 156 7.25 -13.20 12.63
C LEU A 156 7.59 -14.53 13.33
N LYS A 157 6.67 -15.50 13.36
CA LYS A 157 6.96 -16.84 13.88
C LYS A 157 8.09 -17.53 13.11
N SER A 158 8.11 -17.36 11.78
CA SER A 158 9.15 -17.94 10.95
C SER A 158 10.51 -17.24 11.10
N ASP A 159 10.48 -15.94 11.39
CA ASP A 159 11.67 -15.09 11.54
C ASP A 159 12.37 -15.26 12.89
N GLN A 160 11.62 -15.65 13.95
CA GLN A 160 12.20 -15.96 15.26
C GLN A 160 13.20 -17.12 15.27
N ARG A 161 13.35 -17.88 14.17
CA ARG A 161 14.41 -18.88 13.98
C ARG A 161 15.74 -18.29 13.49
N GLY A 162 15.77 -17.01 13.08
CA GLY A 162 16.97 -16.34 12.58
C GLY A 162 16.95 -14.84 12.87
N SER A 163 17.60 -14.43 13.97
CA SER A 163 18.03 -13.05 14.26
C SER A 163 16.96 -12.04 14.74
N ARG A 164 17.26 -11.44 15.89
CA ARG A 164 16.52 -10.36 16.57
C ARG A 164 16.58 -9.06 15.77
N ILE A 165 15.70 -8.82 14.80
CA ILE A 165 15.68 -7.56 14.05
C ILE A 165 14.24 -7.02 13.98
N PHE A 166 14.01 -5.93 14.72
CA PHE A 166 12.74 -5.18 14.89
C PHE A 166 11.58 -5.89 15.63
N THR A 167 11.58 -5.78 16.95
CA THR A 167 10.35 -5.95 17.73
C THR A 167 9.45 -4.75 17.45
N ILE A 168 8.49 -4.90 16.52
CA ILE A 168 7.34 -3.98 16.49
C ILE A 168 6.62 -4.16 17.82
N SER A 169 6.84 -3.25 18.76
CA SER A 169 6.40 -3.42 20.15
C SER A 169 4.88 -3.54 20.28
N LYS A 170 4.13 -2.99 19.31
CA LYS A 170 2.69 -3.18 19.17
C LYS A 170 2.23 -2.79 17.76
N ILE A 171 1.60 -3.72 17.04
CA ILE A 171 0.76 -3.39 15.88
C ILE A 171 -0.67 -3.24 16.40
N ARG A 172 -1.29 -2.09 16.14
CA ARG A 172 -2.71 -1.89 16.46
C ARG A 172 -3.49 -1.69 15.16
N PHE A 173 -4.55 -2.46 15.04
CA PHE A 173 -5.58 -2.35 14.01
C PHE A 173 -6.75 -1.59 14.62
N ILE A 174 -7.16 -0.51 13.97
CA ILE A 174 -8.24 0.37 14.43
C ILE A 174 -9.31 0.38 13.34
N PHE A 175 -10.55 0.09 13.74
CA PHE A 175 -11.74 0.11 12.88
C PHE A 175 -12.37 1.50 12.83
#